data_AF-A0A7C5ZD55-F1
#
_entry.id   AF-A0A7C5ZD55-F1
#
_cell.length_a   1.000
_cell.length_b   1.000
_cell.length_c   1.000
_cell.angle_alpha   90.00
_cell.angle_beta   90.00
_cell.angle_gamma   90.00
#
_symmetry.space_group_name_H-M   'P 1'
#
loop_
_entity.id
_entity.type
_entity.pdbx_description
1 polymer ?
#
loop_
_entity_poly.entity_id
_entity_poly.type
_entity_poly.pdbx_seq_one_letter_code
_entity_poly.pdbx_strand_id
1 'polypeptide(L)'
;MEHRVMKLTAILGLLAIVLAGCGPKPVTPESILDTPDNHYSQGLRKLDAGDFGGAERSFNRATDLNPNYPGGYVGLALIRGKEGDFKEALNLVNRGISKDDKFIDGHIAKGRILTMEKKGDNWLKEALKPFERALKLDAESEKAHYYRGVAYKEAFEFGDAVSAFARVISLKGDFSGKANQEWELVQKIQRAAPGTRVGAKIALIPEISRADVAVLFLEEMKLMEIIEKRQPKTWDTRFRPPDDPMAMKAREREQLPPATDIEDHWAKTWIEDVIKAGVIDVFPDHTFHPNEKITRANYAQFLQSCLILVTGDQSLATKYIGGGTQRFPDINPSHYAYNAICLAVDRGIMKANTIDGSFGLSDPVSGADALLIIRDFQNHLRMTF
;
A
#
# COMPACT_ATOMS: atom_id res chain seq x y z
N MET A 1 73.68 5.90 -34.50
CA MET A 1 72.62 5.43 -33.57
C MET A 1 71.56 6.50 -33.28
N GLU A 2 71.82 7.78 -33.52
CA GLU A 2 70.89 8.88 -33.20
C GLU A 2 69.67 9.01 -34.13
N HIS A 3 69.79 8.61 -35.41
CA HIS A 3 68.66 8.72 -36.36
C HIS A 3 67.51 7.72 -36.14
N ARG A 4 67.73 6.62 -35.39
CA ARG A 4 66.68 5.64 -35.08
C ARG A 4 65.86 6.02 -33.84
N VAL A 5 66.45 6.75 -32.90
CA VAL A 5 65.76 7.20 -31.68
C VAL A 5 64.77 8.33 -32.00
N MET A 6 65.12 9.23 -32.93
CA MET A 6 64.27 10.36 -33.31
C MET A 6 63.03 9.96 -34.15
N LYS A 7 63.05 8.81 -34.84
CA LYS A 7 61.87 8.26 -35.53
C LYS A 7 60.95 7.49 -34.59
N LEU A 8 61.46 6.91 -33.51
CA LEU A 8 60.62 6.21 -32.53
C LEU A 8 59.84 7.19 -31.63
N THR A 9 60.44 8.33 -31.27
CA THR A 9 59.74 9.37 -30.50
C THR A 9 58.70 10.13 -31.33
N ALA A 10 58.91 10.27 -32.64
CA ALA A 10 57.91 10.84 -33.55
C ALA A 10 56.69 9.91 -33.76
N ILE A 11 56.86 8.59 -33.71
CA ILE A 11 55.76 7.62 -33.84
C ILE A 11 54.99 7.47 -32.52
N LEU A 12 55.64 7.61 -31.36
CA LEU A 12 54.96 7.67 -30.05
C LEU A 12 54.25 9.01 -29.80
N GLY A 13 54.73 10.12 -30.37
CA GLY A 13 54.05 11.41 -30.31
C GLY A 13 52.81 11.51 -31.21
N LEU A 14 52.76 10.74 -32.32
CA LEU A 14 51.63 10.75 -33.25
C LEU A 14 50.53 9.74 -32.90
N LEU A 15 50.82 8.74 -32.06
CA LEU A 15 49.82 7.77 -31.58
C LEU A 15 48.97 8.29 -30.40
N ALA A 16 49.36 9.42 -29.80
CA ALA A 16 48.64 10.03 -28.69
C ALA A 16 47.49 10.97 -29.12
N ILE A 17 47.29 11.22 -30.43
CA ILE A 17 46.29 12.18 -30.95
C ILE A 17 45.04 11.49 -31.53
N VAL A 18 44.99 10.15 -31.58
CA VAL A 18 43.85 9.40 -32.15
C VAL A 18 42.84 8.91 -31.10
N LEU A 19 43.04 9.19 -29.81
CA LEU A 19 42.02 8.96 -28.77
C LEU A 19 41.07 10.16 -28.60
N ALA A 20 40.79 10.89 -29.68
CA ALA A 20 39.73 11.89 -29.72
C ALA A 20 38.36 11.19 -29.81
N GLY A 21 37.84 10.81 -28.63
CA GLY A 21 36.42 10.70 -28.30
C GLY A 21 35.49 10.08 -29.34
N CYS A 22 35.36 8.74 -29.33
CA CYS A 22 34.26 8.03 -29.98
C CYS A 22 32.94 8.19 -29.18
N GLY A 23 32.49 9.42 -28.99
CA GLY A 23 31.12 9.73 -28.56
C GLY A 23 30.27 10.10 -29.77
N PRO A 24 28.97 9.73 -29.82
CA PRO A 24 28.08 10.21 -30.87
C PRO A 24 28.10 11.74 -30.90
N LYS A 25 28.25 12.33 -32.10
CA LYS A 25 28.24 13.78 -32.27
C LYS A 25 26.87 14.32 -31.87
N PRO A 26 26.79 15.41 -31.09
CA PRO A 26 25.51 16.01 -30.73
C PRO A 26 24.72 16.43 -31.98
N VAL A 27 23.40 16.21 -31.96
CA VAL A 27 22.49 16.64 -33.02
C VAL A 27 22.34 18.17 -32.98
N THR A 28 22.24 18.79 -34.15
CA THR A 28 22.04 20.24 -34.27
C THR A 28 20.64 20.64 -33.77
N PRO A 29 20.53 21.62 -32.85
CA PRO A 29 19.23 22.16 -32.45
C PRO A 29 18.45 22.72 -33.63
N GLU A 30 17.15 22.44 -33.69
CA GLU A 30 16.24 22.92 -34.74
C GLU A 30 15.66 24.31 -34.42
N SER A 31 15.69 24.72 -33.16
CA SER A 31 15.12 25.98 -32.67
C SER A 31 15.81 26.43 -31.38
N ILE A 32 15.64 27.68 -31.00
CA ILE A 32 16.12 28.22 -29.70
C ILE A 32 15.48 27.49 -28.50
N LEU A 33 14.30 26.89 -28.69
CA LEU A 33 13.63 26.09 -27.67
C LEU A 33 13.98 24.60 -27.73
N ASP A 34 14.74 24.17 -28.74
CA ASP A 34 15.20 22.78 -28.89
C ASP A 34 16.43 22.53 -28.01
N THR A 35 16.20 22.58 -26.69
CA THR A 35 17.24 22.46 -25.66
C THR A 35 17.07 21.17 -24.86
N PRO A 36 18.16 20.59 -24.33
CA PRO A 36 18.09 19.40 -23.48
C PRO A 36 17.13 19.56 -22.28
N ASP A 37 17.16 20.72 -21.61
CA ASP A 37 16.30 21.02 -20.46
C ASP A 37 14.82 21.09 -20.81
N ASN A 38 14.46 21.67 -21.96
CA ASN A 38 13.07 21.72 -22.41
C ASN A 38 12.56 20.32 -22.72
N HIS A 39 13.35 19.51 -23.44
CA HIS A 39 12.99 18.11 -23.72
C HIS A 39 12.91 17.26 -22.47
N TYR A 40 13.78 17.47 -21.49
CA TYR A 40 13.68 16.81 -20.19
C TYR A 40 12.39 17.18 -19.45
N SER A 41 12.05 18.48 -19.40
CA SER A 41 10.82 18.96 -18.77
C SER A 41 9.56 18.47 -19.48
N GLN A 42 9.58 18.36 -20.81
CA GLN A 42 8.50 17.74 -21.58
C GLN A 42 8.40 16.23 -21.33
N GLY A 43 9.54 15.55 -21.29
CA GLY A 43 9.62 14.12 -21.01
C GLY A 43 9.05 13.79 -19.63
N LEU A 44 9.36 14.57 -18.60
CA LEU A 44 8.79 14.41 -17.26
C LEU A 44 7.25 14.58 -17.27
N ARG A 45 6.72 15.61 -17.95
CA ARG A 45 5.27 15.82 -18.07
C ARG A 45 4.57 14.65 -18.78
N LYS A 46 5.16 14.13 -19.86
CA LYS A 46 4.63 12.96 -20.58
C LYS A 46 4.71 11.68 -19.74
N LEU A 47 5.80 11.51 -19.00
CA LEU A 47 5.96 10.40 -18.06
C LEU A 47 4.89 10.43 -16.97
N ASP A 48 4.63 11.61 -16.39
CA ASP A 48 3.58 11.80 -15.38
C ASP A 48 2.17 11.57 -15.96
N ALA A 49 1.98 11.83 -17.26
CA ALA A 49 0.75 11.54 -18.00
C ALA A 49 0.63 10.07 -18.47
N GLY A 50 1.66 9.24 -18.25
CA GLY A 50 1.69 7.83 -18.68
C GLY A 50 2.03 7.61 -20.16
N ASP A 51 2.38 8.66 -20.91
CA ASP A 51 2.89 8.55 -22.29
C ASP A 51 4.37 8.16 -22.28
N PHE A 52 4.66 6.89 -22.00
CA PHE A 52 6.03 6.36 -21.92
C PHE A 52 6.79 6.52 -23.24
N GLY A 53 6.15 6.24 -24.37
CA GLY A 53 6.79 6.37 -25.68
C GLY A 53 7.12 7.82 -26.05
N GLY A 54 6.22 8.76 -25.75
CA GLY A 54 6.48 10.18 -25.95
C GLY A 54 7.52 10.74 -24.97
N ALA A 55 7.54 10.25 -23.73
CA ALA A 55 8.57 10.59 -22.76
C ALA A 55 9.96 10.09 -23.21
N GLU A 56 10.05 8.84 -23.66
CA GLU A 56 11.30 8.25 -24.18
C GLU A 56 11.85 9.06 -25.36
N ARG A 57 11.00 9.42 -26.34
CA ARG A 57 11.41 10.28 -27.47
C ARG A 57 11.98 11.62 -26.99
N SER A 58 11.33 12.26 -26.02
CA SER A 58 11.80 13.52 -25.45
C SER A 58 13.14 13.35 -24.72
N PHE A 59 13.30 12.31 -23.90
CA PHE A 59 14.58 12.09 -23.20
C PHE A 59 15.72 11.70 -24.16
N ASN A 60 15.45 10.90 -25.20
CA ASN A 60 16.42 10.60 -26.25
C ASN A 60 16.84 11.87 -27.00
N ARG A 61 15.89 12.76 -27.33
CA ARG A 61 16.24 14.05 -27.94
C ARG A 61 17.12 14.89 -27.02
N ALA A 62 16.89 14.88 -25.70
CA ALA A 62 17.77 15.56 -24.74
C ALA A 62 19.19 14.97 -24.74
N THR A 63 19.34 13.64 -24.80
CA THR A 63 20.67 13.01 -24.90
C THR A 63 21.35 13.24 -26.24
N ASP A 64 20.58 13.31 -27.33
CA ASP A 64 21.09 13.55 -28.68
C ASP A 64 21.60 14.99 -28.83
N LEU A 65 20.88 15.97 -28.28
CA LEU A 65 21.27 17.38 -28.29
C LEU A 65 22.49 17.64 -27.40
N ASN A 66 22.59 16.94 -26.26
CA ASN A 66 23.75 17.05 -25.37
C ASN A 66 24.01 15.73 -24.64
N PRO A 67 25.00 14.93 -25.08
CA PRO A 67 25.37 13.67 -24.43
C PRO A 67 25.91 13.81 -23.00
N ASN A 68 26.24 15.03 -22.55
CA ASN A 68 26.67 15.34 -21.19
C ASN A 68 25.55 15.97 -20.34
N TYR A 69 24.36 16.16 -20.88
CA TYR A 69 23.22 16.60 -20.09
C TYR A 69 22.66 15.42 -19.25
N PRO A 70 22.62 15.52 -17.91
CA PRO A 70 22.18 14.42 -17.05
C PRO A 70 20.72 14.02 -17.26
N GLY A 71 19.84 15.01 -17.49
CA GLY A 71 18.39 14.84 -17.45
C GLY A 71 17.86 13.79 -18.44
N GLY A 72 18.47 13.68 -19.63
CA GLY A 72 18.09 12.65 -20.61
C GLY A 72 18.27 11.23 -20.07
N TYR A 73 19.43 10.91 -19.51
CA TYR A 73 19.68 9.60 -18.89
C TYR A 73 18.81 9.35 -17.66
N VAL A 74 18.60 10.38 -16.84
CA VAL A 74 17.74 10.31 -15.65
C VAL A 74 16.29 10.00 -16.04
N GLY A 75 15.78 10.64 -17.08
CA GLY A 75 14.44 10.40 -17.61
C GLY A 75 14.27 8.97 -18.15
N LEU A 76 15.23 8.49 -18.96
CA LEU A 76 15.23 7.12 -19.46
C LEU A 76 15.32 6.09 -18.31
N ALA A 77 16.13 6.37 -17.29
CA ALA A 77 16.22 5.51 -16.11
C ALA A 77 14.88 5.37 -15.37
N LEU A 78 14.12 6.46 -15.25
CA LEU A 78 12.79 6.42 -14.63
C LEU A 78 11.81 5.55 -15.44
N ILE A 79 11.89 5.59 -16.76
CA ILE A 79 11.08 4.71 -17.64
C ILE A 79 11.45 3.25 -17.41
N ARG A 80 12.74 2.88 -17.49
CA ARG A 80 13.18 1.50 -17.25
C ARG A 80 12.83 1.00 -15.85
N GLY A 81 12.90 1.88 -14.85
CA GLY A 81 12.47 1.56 -13.49
C GLY A 81 10.97 1.28 -13.38
N LYS A 82 10.13 1.95 -14.18
CA LYS A 82 8.68 1.68 -14.25
C LYS A 82 8.36 0.39 -14.99
N GLU A 83 9.18 0.01 -15.96
CA GLU A 83 9.08 -1.27 -16.68
C GLU A 83 9.59 -2.47 -15.86
N GLY A 84 10.22 -2.21 -14.71
CA GLY A 84 10.81 -3.24 -13.84
C GLY A 84 12.21 -3.68 -14.24
N ASP A 85 12.81 -3.10 -15.30
CA ASP A 85 14.22 -3.28 -15.62
C ASP A 85 15.10 -2.41 -14.70
N PHE A 86 15.12 -2.77 -13.42
CA PHE A 86 15.85 -2.04 -12.39
C PHE A 86 17.36 -2.04 -12.62
N LYS A 87 17.89 -3.08 -13.28
CA LYS A 87 19.31 -3.17 -13.62
C LYS A 87 19.68 -2.05 -14.60
N GLU A 88 18.95 -1.92 -15.70
CA GLU A 88 19.25 -0.87 -16.67
C GLU A 88 18.86 0.52 -16.17
N ALA A 89 17.78 0.63 -15.39
CA ALA A 89 17.43 1.87 -14.71
C ALA A 89 18.58 2.40 -13.84
N LEU A 90 19.20 1.53 -13.02
CA LEU A 90 20.33 1.90 -12.19
C LEU A 90 21.58 2.24 -13.02
N ASN A 91 21.83 1.55 -14.13
CA ASN A 91 22.92 1.91 -15.05
C ASN A 91 22.74 3.31 -15.63
N LEU A 92 21.56 3.60 -16.18
CA LEU A 92 21.23 4.89 -16.79
C LEU A 92 21.28 6.03 -15.78
N VAL A 93 20.71 5.86 -14.58
CA VAL A 93 20.73 6.93 -13.58
C VAL A 93 22.14 7.20 -13.06
N ASN A 94 22.97 6.16 -12.89
CA ASN A 94 24.37 6.33 -12.50
C ASN A 94 25.17 7.03 -13.61
N ARG A 95 24.88 6.72 -14.89
CA ARG A 95 25.47 7.44 -16.03
C ARG A 95 25.07 8.91 -16.02
N GLY A 96 23.80 9.24 -15.77
CA GLY A 96 23.33 10.61 -15.62
C GLY A 96 24.05 11.35 -14.48
N ILE A 97 24.09 10.74 -13.29
CA ILE A 97 24.80 11.30 -12.12
C ILE A 97 26.30 11.49 -12.40
N SER A 98 26.94 10.61 -13.18
CA SER A 98 28.36 10.79 -13.53
C SER A 98 28.62 11.97 -14.47
N LYS A 99 27.59 12.50 -15.15
CA LYS A 99 27.72 13.70 -15.98
C LYS A 99 27.71 14.97 -15.16
N ASP A 100 26.90 15.00 -14.11
CA ASP A 100 26.87 16.07 -13.10
C ASP A 100 26.37 15.50 -11.78
N ASP A 101 27.27 15.42 -10.79
CA ASP A 101 26.99 14.85 -9.48
C ASP A 101 26.16 15.79 -8.59
N LYS A 102 25.97 17.05 -9.01
CA LYS A 102 25.12 18.05 -8.37
C LYS A 102 23.71 18.11 -8.96
N PHE A 103 23.43 17.32 -10.00
CA PHE A 103 22.09 17.23 -10.57
C PHE A 103 21.12 16.52 -9.61
N ILE A 104 20.36 17.31 -8.85
CA ILE A 104 19.46 16.87 -7.77
C ILE A 104 18.49 15.78 -8.24
N ASP A 105 17.85 15.99 -9.40
CA ASP A 105 16.86 15.06 -9.95
C ASP A 105 17.45 13.67 -10.25
N GLY A 106 18.76 13.57 -10.50
CA GLY A 106 19.44 12.28 -10.69
C GLY A 106 19.51 11.45 -9.40
N HIS A 107 19.84 12.10 -8.28
CA HIS A 107 19.84 11.43 -6.97
C HIS A 107 18.41 11.06 -6.53
N ILE A 108 17.43 11.93 -6.76
CA ILE A 108 16.01 11.63 -6.51
C ILE A 108 15.56 10.42 -7.33
N ALA A 109 15.88 10.39 -8.63
CA ALA A 109 15.53 9.27 -9.50
C ALA A 109 16.16 7.96 -9.03
N LYS A 110 17.42 7.97 -8.61
CA LYS A 110 18.09 6.77 -8.07
C LYS A 110 17.40 6.27 -6.80
N GLY A 111 17.03 7.16 -5.88
CA GLY A 111 16.27 6.81 -4.69
C GLY A 111 14.92 6.16 -5.05
N ARG A 112 14.19 6.76 -5.99
CA ARG A 112 12.91 6.22 -6.50
C ARG A 112 13.06 4.82 -7.10
N ILE A 113 14.10 4.59 -7.91
CA ILE A 113 14.36 3.28 -8.54
C ILE A 113 14.63 2.23 -7.47
N LEU A 114 15.46 2.54 -6.47
CA LEU A 114 15.74 1.62 -5.36
C LEU A 114 14.50 1.35 -4.49
N THR A 115 13.63 2.35 -4.28
CA THR A 115 12.33 2.18 -3.61
C THR A 115 11.38 1.28 -4.40
N MET A 116 11.41 1.31 -5.73
CA MET A 116 10.59 0.41 -6.57
C MET A 116 11.17 -1.02 -6.59
N GLU A 117 12.50 -1.15 -6.65
CA GLU A 117 13.18 -2.45 -6.69
C GLU A 117 13.04 -3.22 -5.35
N LYS A 118 13.09 -2.51 -4.21
CA LYS A 118 13.02 -3.06 -2.85
C LYS A 118 13.91 -4.30 -2.62
N LYS A 119 15.14 -4.26 -3.15
CA LYS A 119 16.03 -5.42 -3.14
C LYS A 119 16.69 -5.67 -1.79
N GLY A 120 16.40 -6.83 -1.20
CA GLY A 120 17.02 -7.31 0.04
C GLY A 120 16.47 -6.64 1.31
N ASP A 121 16.87 -7.15 2.47
CA ASP A 121 16.26 -6.75 3.75
C ASP A 121 16.55 -5.28 4.15
N ASN A 122 17.67 -4.72 3.67
CA ASN A 122 18.09 -3.34 3.97
C ASN A 122 17.73 -2.34 2.85
N TRP A 123 16.79 -2.69 1.97
CA TRP A 123 16.46 -1.88 0.80
C TRP A 123 16.10 -0.43 1.15
N LEU A 124 15.40 -0.20 2.27
CA LEU A 124 15.01 1.14 2.71
C LEU A 124 16.24 2.01 2.96
N LYS A 125 17.23 1.49 3.69
CA LYS A 125 18.47 2.21 3.99
C LYS A 125 19.22 2.59 2.71
N GLU A 126 19.28 1.68 1.73
CA GLU A 126 19.93 1.96 0.45
C GLU A 126 19.13 2.97 -0.39
N ALA A 127 17.80 2.90 -0.38
CA ALA A 127 16.92 3.83 -1.07
C ALA A 127 16.95 5.26 -0.47
N LEU A 128 17.22 5.39 0.83
CA LEU A 128 17.32 6.69 1.51
C LEU A 128 18.62 7.45 1.19
N LYS A 129 19.74 6.77 0.94
CA LYS A 129 21.04 7.43 0.68
C LYS A 129 20.99 8.43 -0.49
N PRO A 130 20.40 8.14 -1.66
CA PRO A 130 20.26 9.12 -2.72
C PRO A 130 19.38 10.32 -2.33
N PHE A 131 18.29 10.11 -1.58
CA PHE A 131 17.47 11.22 -1.09
C PHE A 131 18.24 12.11 -0.12
N GLU A 132 19.05 11.54 0.77
CA GLU A 132 19.95 12.31 1.63
C GLU A 132 20.98 13.12 0.83
N ARG A 133 21.50 12.56 -0.27
CA ARG A 133 22.41 13.30 -1.17
C ARG A 133 21.68 14.45 -1.86
N ALA A 134 20.46 14.24 -2.36
CA ALA A 134 19.62 15.28 -2.93
C ALA A 134 19.35 16.40 -1.90
N LEU A 135 18.97 16.04 -0.67
CA LEU A 135 18.69 17.00 0.41
C LEU A 135 19.93 17.74 0.94
N LYS A 136 21.13 17.18 0.76
CA LYS A 136 22.39 17.91 1.01
C LYS A 136 22.69 18.97 -0.05
N LEU A 137 22.22 18.76 -1.29
CA LEU A 137 22.38 19.71 -2.39
C LEU A 137 21.30 20.80 -2.32
N ASP A 138 20.07 20.41 -1.97
CA ASP A 138 18.94 21.30 -1.74
C ASP A 138 18.07 20.77 -0.60
N ALA A 139 18.19 21.40 0.57
CA ALA A 139 17.47 21.01 1.78
C ALA A 139 15.95 21.22 1.68
N GLU A 140 15.49 22.04 0.74
CA GLU A 140 14.08 22.38 0.53
C GLU A 140 13.50 21.69 -0.71
N SER A 141 14.22 20.71 -1.28
CA SER A 141 13.72 19.94 -2.42
C SER A 141 12.45 19.17 -2.07
N GLU A 142 11.30 19.69 -2.53
CA GLU A 142 9.99 19.07 -2.31
C GLU A 142 9.93 17.64 -2.84
N LYS A 143 10.42 17.42 -4.07
CA LYS A 143 10.48 16.09 -4.69
C LYS A 143 11.28 15.11 -3.82
N ALA A 144 12.41 15.54 -3.26
CA ALA A 144 13.24 14.67 -2.43
C ALA A 144 12.52 14.28 -1.13
N HIS A 145 11.90 15.24 -0.43
CA HIS A 145 11.09 14.95 0.77
C HIS A 145 9.89 14.06 0.44
N TYR A 146 9.20 14.31 -0.67
CA TYR A 146 8.04 13.54 -1.11
C TYR A 146 8.40 12.08 -1.38
N TYR A 147 9.40 11.83 -2.22
CA TYR A 147 9.79 10.46 -2.56
C TYR A 147 10.49 9.74 -1.40
N ARG A 148 11.11 10.48 -0.47
CA ARG A 148 11.56 9.92 0.81
C ARG A 148 10.37 9.46 1.66
N GLY A 149 9.30 10.24 1.73
CA GLY A 149 8.04 9.85 2.40
C GLY A 149 7.41 8.60 1.77
N VAL A 150 7.41 8.52 0.44
CA VAL A 150 6.98 7.31 -0.28
C VAL A 150 7.83 6.11 0.12
N ALA A 151 9.16 6.24 0.18
CA ALA A 151 10.04 5.15 0.60
C ALA A 151 9.71 4.64 2.02
N TYR A 152 9.47 5.54 2.98
CA TYR A 152 9.03 5.16 4.32
C TYR A 152 7.66 4.47 4.33
N LYS A 153 6.69 4.99 3.57
CA LYS A 153 5.35 4.37 3.43
C LYS A 153 5.47 2.94 2.89
N GLU A 154 6.28 2.76 1.85
CA GLU A 154 6.53 1.46 1.20
C GLU A 154 7.28 0.46 2.10
N ALA A 155 7.93 0.95 3.16
CA ALA A 155 8.56 0.15 4.21
C ALA A 155 7.67 -0.05 5.46
N PHE A 156 6.45 0.50 5.45
CA PHE A 156 5.52 0.54 6.59
C PHE A 156 6.03 1.35 7.79
N GLU A 157 7.03 2.20 7.59
CA GLU A 157 7.53 3.15 8.58
C GLU A 157 6.63 4.41 8.59
N PHE A 158 5.37 4.23 8.99
CA PHE A 158 4.34 5.25 8.82
C PHE A 158 4.63 6.56 9.59
N GLY A 159 5.31 6.49 10.73
CA GLY A 159 5.69 7.70 11.49
C GLY A 159 6.70 8.57 10.76
N ASP A 160 7.70 7.97 10.13
CA ASP A 160 8.68 8.68 9.29
C ASP A 160 8.03 9.20 8.00
N ALA A 161 7.12 8.41 7.42
CA ALA A 161 6.33 8.84 6.26
C ALA A 161 5.49 10.09 6.57
N VAL A 162 4.79 10.11 7.72
CA VAL A 162 4.03 11.28 8.21
C VAL A 162 4.93 12.51 8.30
N SER A 163 6.12 12.36 8.90
CA SER A 163 7.05 13.48 9.07
C SER A 163 7.58 14.00 7.72
N ALA A 164 7.90 13.10 6.80
CA ALA A 164 8.38 13.45 5.47
C ALA A 164 7.30 14.17 4.64
N PHE A 165 6.06 13.65 4.61
CA PHE A 165 4.96 14.31 3.88
C PHE A 165 4.55 15.64 4.53
N ALA A 166 4.56 15.75 5.86
CA ALA A 166 4.34 17.01 6.55
C ALA A 166 5.36 18.08 6.14
N ARG A 167 6.64 17.69 5.96
CA ARG A 167 7.66 18.61 5.45
C ARG A 167 7.32 19.09 4.04
N VAL A 168 6.86 18.22 3.14
CA VAL A 168 6.43 18.63 1.79
C VAL A 168 5.27 19.62 1.84
N ILE A 169 4.24 19.34 2.65
CA ILE A 169 3.08 20.23 2.83
C ILE A 169 3.51 21.61 3.34
N SER A 170 4.52 21.67 4.23
CA SER A 170 5.03 22.93 4.76
C SER A 170 5.73 23.81 3.72
N LEU A 171 6.26 23.22 2.64
CA LEU A 171 6.98 23.93 1.58
C LEU A 171 6.03 24.65 0.60
N LYS A 172 4.75 24.24 0.54
CA LYS A 172 3.67 24.89 -0.21
C LYS A 172 3.85 24.97 -1.73
N GLY A 173 4.69 24.15 -2.35
CA GLY A 173 4.76 24.04 -3.81
C GLY A 173 3.94 22.87 -4.38
N ASP A 174 4.30 22.46 -5.60
CA ASP A 174 3.49 21.61 -6.48
C ASP A 174 3.20 20.21 -5.89
N PHE A 175 4.05 19.71 -4.98
CA PHE A 175 3.83 18.40 -4.37
C PHE A 175 2.91 18.44 -3.14
N SER A 176 2.57 19.62 -2.63
CA SER A 176 1.80 19.76 -1.38
C SER A 176 0.45 19.05 -1.43
N GLY A 177 -0.28 19.12 -2.54
CA GLY A 177 -1.57 18.44 -2.70
C GLY A 177 -1.45 16.92 -2.67
N LYS A 178 -0.47 16.37 -3.40
CA LYS A 178 -0.19 14.92 -3.41
C LYS A 178 0.30 14.45 -2.03
N ALA A 179 1.16 15.24 -1.38
CA ALA A 179 1.68 14.95 -0.05
C ALA A 179 0.58 14.99 1.01
N ASN A 180 -0.41 15.88 0.89
CA ASN A 180 -1.53 15.94 1.81
C ASN A 180 -2.38 14.67 1.78
N GLN A 181 -2.70 14.16 0.59
CA GLN A 181 -3.42 12.90 0.43
C GLN A 181 -2.66 11.73 1.05
N GLU A 182 -1.36 11.64 0.79
CA GLU A 182 -0.51 10.60 1.36
C GLU A 182 -0.38 10.72 2.89
N TRP A 183 -0.22 11.94 3.40
CA TRP A 183 -0.14 12.25 4.83
C TRP A 183 -1.41 11.84 5.58
N GLU A 184 -2.60 12.15 5.04
CA GLU A 184 -3.88 11.76 5.62
C GLU A 184 -4.01 10.23 5.75
N LEU A 185 -3.61 9.50 4.69
CA LEU A 185 -3.59 8.05 4.68
C LEU A 185 -2.62 7.50 5.73
N VAL A 186 -1.34 7.90 5.69
CA VAL A 186 -0.33 7.33 6.61
C VAL A 186 -0.59 7.73 8.07
N GLN A 187 -1.16 8.91 8.33
CA GLN A 187 -1.59 9.31 9.67
C GLN A 187 -2.75 8.45 10.17
N LYS A 188 -3.72 8.12 9.30
CA LYS A 188 -4.80 7.18 9.62
C LYS A 188 -4.23 5.81 9.99
N ILE A 189 -3.30 5.28 9.20
CA ILE A 189 -2.66 3.99 9.45
C ILE A 189 -1.82 4.00 10.72
N GLN A 190 -1.05 5.07 10.97
CA GLN A 190 -0.26 5.23 12.19
C GLN A 190 -1.13 5.16 13.44
N ARG A 191 -2.31 5.81 13.44
CA ARG A 191 -3.28 5.75 14.54
C ARG A 191 -3.87 4.35 14.72
N ALA A 192 -4.11 3.64 13.61
CA ALA A 192 -4.62 2.28 13.65
C ALA A 192 -3.59 1.26 14.18
N ALA A 193 -2.29 1.61 14.12
CA ALA A 193 -1.17 0.84 14.65
C ALA A 193 -1.26 -0.65 14.26
N PRO A 194 -1.10 -0.99 12.97
CA PRO A 194 -1.09 -2.39 12.54
C PRO A 194 0.00 -3.17 13.28
N GLY A 195 -0.37 -4.31 13.86
CA GLY A 195 0.55 -5.16 14.62
C GLY A 195 1.38 -6.10 13.74
N THR A 196 0.96 -6.31 12.50
CA THR A 196 1.60 -7.24 11.55
C THR A 196 1.96 -6.55 10.24
N ARG A 197 2.97 -7.08 9.53
CA ARG A 197 3.30 -6.61 8.17
C ARG A 197 2.16 -6.85 7.17
N VAL A 198 1.36 -7.89 7.36
CA VAL A 198 0.21 -8.18 6.49
C VAL A 198 -0.89 -7.16 6.74
N GLY A 199 -1.20 -6.85 8.00
CA GLY A 199 -2.12 -5.76 8.35
C GLY A 199 -1.66 -4.41 7.81
N ALA A 200 -0.36 -4.10 7.89
CA ALA A 200 0.21 -2.88 7.32
C ALA A 200 0.08 -2.81 5.78
N LYS A 201 0.21 -3.94 5.07
CA LYS A 201 -0.05 -4.02 3.62
C LYS A 201 -1.52 -3.77 3.30
N ILE A 202 -2.42 -4.44 4.01
CA ILE A 202 -3.87 -4.28 3.80
C ILE A 202 -4.29 -2.85 4.12
N ALA A 203 -3.66 -2.20 5.11
CA ALA A 203 -3.93 -0.82 5.48
C ALA A 203 -3.78 0.19 4.33
N LEU A 204 -2.93 -0.12 3.35
CA LEU A 204 -2.70 0.70 2.15
C LEU A 204 -3.72 0.44 1.02
N ILE A 205 -4.59 -0.57 1.16
CA ILE A 205 -5.60 -0.90 0.15
C ILE A 205 -6.80 0.06 0.29
N PRO A 206 -7.17 0.80 -0.78
CA PRO A 206 -8.30 1.74 -0.73
C PRO A 206 -9.66 1.06 -0.54
N GLU A 207 -9.82 -0.15 -1.09
CA GLU A 207 -11.06 -0.93 -1.02
C GLU A 207 -10.74 -2.40 -0.77
N ILE A 208 -10.98 -2.85 0.45
CA ILE A 208 -10.65 -4.22 0.86
C ILE A 208 -11.69 -5.22 0.39
N SER A 209 -11.24 -6.45 0.21
CA SER A 209 -12.07 -7.60 -0.15
C SER A 209 -12.55 -8.39 1.08
N ARG A 210 -13.48 -9.33 0.87
CA ARG A 210 -13.90 -10.31 1.89
C ARG A 210 -12.73 -11.09 2.48
N ALA A 211 -11.79 -11.51 1.63
CA ALA A 211 -10.58 -12.20 2.08
C ALA A 211 -9.68 -11.32 2.96
N ASP A 212 -9.51 -10.04 2.61
CA ASP A 212 -8.71 -9.10 3.41
C ASP A 212 -9.32 -8.92 4.80
N VAL A 213 -10.65 -8.83 4.92
CA VAL A 213 -11.34 -8.75 6.22
C VAL A 213 -11.08 -10.00 7.06
N ALA A 214 -11.15 -11.20 6.47
CA ALA A 214 -10.85 -12.45 7.18
C ALA A 214 -9.44 -12.43 7.77
N VAL A 215 -8.46 -11.98 6.98
CA VAL A 215 -7.07 -11.82 7.43
C VAL A 215 -6.96 -10.80 8.55
N LEU A 216 -7.58 -9.62 8.41
CA LEU A 216 -7.55 -8.59 9.46
C LEU A 216 -8.19 -9.09 10.77
N PHE A 217 -9.29 -9.83 10.69
CA PHE A 217 -9.97 -10.35 11.88
C PHE A 217 -9.12 -11.37 12.65
N LEU A 218 -8.39 -12.21 11.95
CA LEU A 218 -7.53 -13.20 12.58
C LEU A 218 -6.20 -12.59 13.04
N GLU A 219 -5.55 -11.79 12.20
CA GLU A 219 -4.20 -11.28 12.45
C GLU A 219 -4.16 -10.01 13.31
N GLU A 220 -5.13 -9.11 13.17
CA GLU A 220 -5.11 -7.79 13.80
C GLU A 220 -6.13 -7.67 14.93
N MET A 221 -7.33 -8.20 14.72
CA MET A 221 -8.35 -8.27 15.77
C MET A 221 -8.05 -9.40 16.77
N LYS A 222 -7.28 -10.42 16.37
CA LYS A 222 -6.98 -11.62 17.17
C LYS A 222 -8.24 -12.38 17.58
N LEU A 223 -9.17 -12.54 16.62
CA LEU A 223 -10.49 -13.12 16.84
C LEU A 223 -10.45 -14.45 17.61
N MET A 224 -9.57 -15.38 17.22
CA MET A 224 -9.48 -16.69 17.89
C MET A 224 -9.07 -16.59 19.36
N GLU A 225 -8.13 -15.71 19.70
CA GLU A 225 -7.74 -15.48 21.09
C GLU A 225 -8.86 -14.84 21.91
N ILE A 226 -9.64 -13.93 21.29
CA ILE A 226 -10.78 -13.30 21.95
C ILE A 226 -11.85 -14.35 22.26
N ILE A 227 -12.14 -15.24 21.31
CA ILE A 227 -13.10 -16.34 21.49
C ILE A 227 -12.65 -17.25 22.63
N GLU A 228 -11.41 -17.71 22.62
CA GLU A 228 -10.88 -18.63 23.64
C GLU A 228 -10.93 -18.03 25.05
N LYS A 229 -10.61 -16.73 25.19
CA LYS A 229 -10.62 -16.04 26.50
C LYS A 229 -12.02 -15.84 27.06
N ARG A 230 -13.05 -15.78 26.21
CA ARG A 230 -14.43 -15.44 26.63
C ARG A 230 -15.39 -16.63 26.64
N GLN A 231 -15.06 -17.72 25.96
CA GLN A 231 -15.81 -18.95 26.12
C GLN A 231 -15.62 -19.50 27.54
N PRO A 232 -16.70 -19.81 28.29
CA PRO A 232 -16.56 -20.48 29.57
C PRO A 232 -15.88 -21.83 29.33
N LYS A 233 -14.76 -22.09 30.01
CA LYS A 233 -14.13 -23.42 30.02
C LYS A 233 -15.10 -24.39 30.67
N THR A 234 -15.92 -25.07 29.88
CA THR A 234 -16.78 -26.16 30.36
C THR A 234 -15.91 -27.37 30.56
N TRP A 235 -15.56 -27.67 31.81
CA TRP A 235 -14.91 -28.94 32.15
C TRP A 235 -16.01 -29.99 32.11
N ASP A 236 -15.88 -30.99 31.24
CA ASP A 236 -16.81 -32.12 31.23
C ASP A 236 -16.52 -33.00 32.45
N THR A 237 -17.12 -32.68 33.59
CA THR A 237 -17.01 -33.45 34.84
C THR A 237 -17.97 -34.64 34.88
N ARG A 238 -18.68 -34.91 33.78
CA ARG A 238 -19.61 -36.03 33.68
C ARG A 238 -18.85 -37.33 33.43
N PHE A 239 -19.21 -38.35 34.19
CA PHE A 239 -18.78 -39.73 33.93
C PHE A 239 -19.22 -40.12 32.52
N ARG A 240 -18.26 -40.48 31.65
CA ARG A 240 -18.53 -41.05 30.34
C ARG A 240 -18.58 -42.58 30.48
N PRO A 241 -19.76 -43.22 30.40
CA PRO A 241 -19.81 -44.68 30.29
C PRO A 241 -19.08 -45.14 29.01
N PRO A 242 -18.55 -46.37 28.96
CA PRO A 242 -17.97 -46.94 27.75
C PRO A 242 -18.94 -46.82 26.57
N ASP A 243 -18.43 -46.46 25.38
CA ASP A 243 -19.22 -46.12 24.20
C ASP A 243 -20.36 -47.13 23.96
N ASP A 244 -21.60 -46.65 24.01
CA ASP A 244 -22.80 -47.42 23.65
C ASP A 244 -22.93 -47.40 22.11
N PRO A 245 -22.75 -48.54 21.42
CA PRO A 245 -22.81 -48.60 19.96
C PRO A 245 -24.20 -48.27 19.38
N MET A 246 -25.24 -48.10 20.22
CA MET A 246 -26.59 -47.70 19.79
C MET A 246 -26.97 -46.26 20.17
N ALA A 247 -26.09 -45.51 20.84
CA ALA A 247 -26.38 -44.11 21.18
C ALA A 247 -26.33 -43.22 19.93
N MET A 248 -27.46 -42.60 19.56
CA MET A 248 -27.47 -41.50 18.59
C MET A 248 -26.61 -40.36 19.14
N LYS A 249 -25.45 -40.13 18.52
CA LYS A 249 -24.71 -38.89 18.70
C LYS A 249 -25.64 -37.74 18.34
N ALA A 250 -25.86 -36.79 19.26
CA ALA A 250 -26.44 -35.50 18.92
C ALA A 250 -25.67 -34.98 17.70
N ARG A 251 -26.39 -34.58 16.63
CA ARG A 251 -25.80 -34.12 15.37
C ARG A 251 -24.56 -33.29 15.71
N GLU A 252 -23.37 -33.84 15.43
CA GLU A 252 -22.19 -33.01 15.28
C GLU A 252 -22.64 -31.87 14.38
N ARG A 253 -22.43 -30.60 14.80
CA ARG A 253 -22.71 -29.46 13.91
C ARG A 253 -22.14 -29.86 12.56
N GLU A 254 -23.02 -30.05 11.58
CA GLU A 254 -22.60 -30.40 10.21
C GLU A 254 -21.48 -29.43 9.90
N GLN A 255 -20.28 -29.96 9.66
CA GLN A 255 -19.16 -29.13 9.26
C GLN A 255 -19.68 -28.36 8.06
N LEU A 256 -19.84 -27.03 8.23
CA LEU A 256 -20.33 -26.18 7.16
C LEU A 256 -19.51 -26.54 5.93
N PRO A 257 -20.16 -26.87 4.79
CA PRO A 257 -19.44 -27.31 3.61
C PRO A 257 -18.37 -26.27 3.29
N PRO A 258 -17.11 -26.69 3.05
CA PRO A 258 -16.04 -25.77 2.73
C PRO A 258 -16.44 -24.92 1.53
N ALA A 259 -16.11 -23.63 1.56
CA ALA A 259 -16.41 -22.75 0.44
C ALA A 259 -15.80 -23.31 -0.84
N THR A 260 -16.59 -23.38 -1.91
CA THR A 260 -16.23 -24.09 -3.15
C THR A 260 -15.26 -23.30 -4.02
N ASP A 261 -15.10 -21.99 -3.79
CA ASP A 261 -14.35 -21.04 -4.62
C ASP A 261 -13.04 -20.56 -3.98
N ILE A 262 -12.54 -21.23 -2.93
CA ILE A 262 -11.34 -20.79 -2.19
C ILE A 262 -10.13 -21.74 -2.30
N GLU A 263 -10.23 -22.85 -3.03
CA GLU A 263 -9.22 -23.91 -3.04
C GLU A 263 -7.82 -23.40 -3.45
N ASP A 264 -7.77 -22.59 -4.51
CA ASP A 264 -6.53 -21.97 -5.02
C ASP A 264 -6.33 -20.52 -4.50
N HIS A 265 -7.13 -20.07 -3.55
CA HIS A 265 -7.08 -18.69 -3.06
C HIS A 265 -5.97 -18.51 -2.02
N TRP A 266 -5.15 -17.47 -2.18
CA TRP A 266 -4.02 -17.19 -1.28
C TRP A 266 -4.43 -17.06 0.20
N ALA A 267 -5.67 -16.64 0.46
CA ALA A 267 -6.20 -16.44 1.80
C ALA A 267 -6.98 -17.65 2.36
N LYS A 268 -6.93 -18.83 1.71
CA LYS A 268 -7.76 -19.99 2.02
C LYS A 268 -7.83 -20.32 3.52
N THR A 269 -6.68 -20.44 4.18
CA THR A 269 -6.60 -20.81 5.59
C THR A 269 -7.32 -19.81 6.51
N TRP A 270 -7.09 -18.51 6.29
CA TRP A 270 -7.78 -17.45 7.04
C TRP A 270 -9.29 -17.45 6.77
N ILE A 271 -9.71 -17.72 5.54
CA ILE A 271 -11.13 -17.82 5.18
C ILE A 271 -11.79 -19.02 5.89
N GLU A 272 -11.16 -20.19 5.85
CA GLU A 272 -11.69 -21.36 6.55
C GLU A 272 -11.84 -21.12 8.05
N ASP A 273 -10.88 -20.45 8.68
CA ASP A 273 -10.92 -20.22 10.12
C ASP A 273 -11.96 -19.18 10.53
N VAL A 274 -12.20 -18.14 9.71
CA VAL A 274 -13.28 -17.18 9.99
C VAL A 274 -14.67 -17.79 9.74
N ILE A 275 -14.80 -18.70 8.77
CA ILE A 275 -16.03 -19.48 8.54
C ILE A 275 -16.28 -20.42 9.72
N LYS A 276 -15.26 -21.16 10.18
CA LYS A 276 -15.35 -22.04 11.37
C LYS A 276 -15.75 -21.25 12.62
N ALA A 277 -15.28 -20.01 12.76
CA ALA A 277 -15.67 -19.11 13.84
C ALA A 277 -17.13 -18.63 13.73
N GLY A 278 -17.77 -18.72 12.56
CA GLY A 278 -19.14 -18.25 12.32
C GLY A 278 -19.26 -16.72 12.28
N VAL A 279 -18.18 -16.03 11.88
CA VAL A 279 -18.16 -14.55 11.81
C VAL A 279 -18.46 -14.05 10.39
N ILE A 280 -17.96 -14.76 9.38
CA ILE A 280 -18.25 -14.48 7.97
C ILE A 280 -18.83 -15.74 7.36
N ASP A 281 -20.10 -15.67 6.97
CA ASP A 281 -20.83 -16.80 6.40
C ASP A 281 -20.53 -16.99 4.90
N VAL A 282 -20.68 -18.25 4.47
CA VAL A 282 -20.76 -18.62 3.06
C VAL A 282 -22.15 -18.32 2.52
N PHE A 283 -22.23 -18.03 1.22
CA PHE A 283 -23.50 -17.79 0.54
C PHE A 283 -24.29 -19.10 0.36
N PRO A 284 -25.61 -19.02 0.08
CA PRO A 284 -26.45 -20.21 -0.11
C PRO A 284 -26.01 -21.16 -1.24
N ASP A 285 -25.19 -20.67 -2.17
CA ASP A 285 -24.58 -21.44 -3.26
C ASP A 285 -23.25 -22.10 -2.87
N HIS A 286 -22.89 -22.09 -1.59
CA HIS A 286 -21.63 -22.61 -1.03
C HIS A 286 -20.37 -21.90 -1.54
N THR A 287 -20.49 -20.63 -1.93
CA THR A 287 -19.33 -19.79 -2.28
C THR A 287 -19.02 -18.78 -1.17
N PHE A 288 -17.78 -18.30 -1.13
CA PHE A 288 -17.33 -17.26 -0.21
C PHE A 288 -17.13 -15.91 -0.90
N HIS A 289 -16.87 -15.88 -2.21
CA HIS A 289 -16.55 -14.68 -2.99
C HIS A 289 -15.37 -13.87 -2.42
N PRO A 290 -14.17 -14.46 -2.30
CA PRO A 290 -13.05 -13.86 -1.57
C PRO A 290 -12.60 -12.48 -2.11
N ASN A 291 -12.78 -12.23 -3.41
CA ASN A 291 -12.38 -10.98 -4.07
C ASN A 291 -13.48 -9.90 -4.07
N GLU A 292 -14.69 -10.21 -3.59
CA GLU A 292 -15.78 -9.24 -3.52
C GLU A 292 -15.41 -8.08 -2.58
N LYS A 293 -15.65 -6.85 -3.05
CA LYS A 293 -15.38 -5.64 -2.29
C LYS A 293 -16.40 -5.46 -1.18
N ILE A 294 -15.91 -5.08 -0.01
CA ILE A 294 -16.73 -4.95 1.18
C ILE A 294 -17.23 -3.53 1.36
N THR A 295 -18.54 -3.42 1.53
CA THR A 295 -19.19 -2.17 1.92
C THR A 295 -19.22 -2.02 3.44
N ARG A 296 -19.45 -0.80 3.92
CA ARG A 296 -19.67 -0.53 5.35
C ARG A 296 -20.81 -1.34 5.95
N ALA A 297 -21.88 -1.61 5.18
CA ALA A 297 -22.98 -2.46 5.63
C ALA A 297 -22.55 -3.92 5.85
N ASN A 298 -21.76 -4.49 4.94
CA ASN A 298 -21.23 -5.85 5.11
C ASN A 298 -20.29 -5.91 6.32
N TYR A 299 -19.41 -4.91 6.48
CA TYR A 299 -18.48 -4.87 7.60
C TYR A 299 -19.21 -4.80 8.95
N ALA A 300 -20.29 -4.00 9.04
CA ALA A 300 -21.13 -3.92 10.23
C ALA A 300 -21.74 -5.28 10.59
N GLN A 301 -22.21 -6.05 9.61
CA GLN A 301 -22.74 -7.41 9.82
C GLN A 301 -21.68 -8.33 10.43
N PHE A 302 -20.45 -8.33 9.89
CA PHE A 302 -19.37 -9.15 10.45
C PHE A 302 -19.03 -8.76 11.89
N LEU A 303 -19.03 -7.46 12.21
CA LEU A 303 -18.83 -6.99 13.58
C LEU A 303 -19.97 -7.40 14.52
N GLN A 304 -21.23 -7.40 14.05
CA GLN A 304 -22.35 -7.93 14.82
C GLN A 304 -22.12 -9.42 15.15
N SER A 305 -21.73 -10.23 14.17
CA SER A 305 -21.41 -11.65 14.38
C SER A 305 -20.27 -11.81 15.38
N CYS A 306 -19.20 -11.00 15.28
CA CYS A 306 -18.15 -10.94 16.30
C CYS A 306 -18.69 -10.59 17.69
N LEU A 307 -19.55 -9.57 17.81
CA LEU A 307 -20.12 -9.16 19.10
C LEU A 307 -20.94 -10.30 19.74
N ILE A 308 -21.83 -10.94 18.97
CA ILE A 308 -22.66 -12.05 19.45
C ILE A 308 -21.75 -13.21 19.88
N LEU A 309 -20.77 -13.58 19.07
CA LEU A 309 -19.85 -14.66 19.35
C LEU A 309 -19.03 -14.41 20.63
N VAL A 310 -18.53 -13.19 20.80
CA VAL A 310 -17.66 -12.81 21.92
C VAL A 310 -18.44 -12.60 23.22
N THR A 311 -19.68 -12.11 23.15
CA THR A 311 -20.52 -11.87 24.33
C THR A 311 -21.38 -13.05 24.72
N GLY A 312 -21.68 -13.96 23.78
CA GLY A 312 -22.69 -15.01 23.95
C GLY A 312 -24.14 -14.49 23.96
N ASP A 313 -24.35 -13.19 23.78
CA ASP A 313 -25.66 -12.55 23.87
C ASP A 313 -26.41 -12.60 22.52
N GLN A 314 -27.31 -13.56 22.41
CA GLN A 314 -28.15 -13.74 21.22
C GLN A 314 -29.20 -12.62 21.06
N SER A 315 -29.51 -11.85 22.11
CA SER A 315 -30.47 -10.75 22.01
C SER A 315 -29.97 -9.64 21.07
N LEU A 316 -28.66 -9.53 20.88
CA LEU A 316 -28.06 -8.57 19.97
C LEU A 316 -28.50 -8.79 18.52
N ALA A 317 -28.76 -10.03 18.10
CA ALA A 317 -29.16 -10.33 16.72
C ALA A 317 -30.46 -9.62 16.28
N THR A 318 -31.30 -9.23 17.23
CA THR A 318 -32.64 -8.65 16.95
C THR A 318 -32.93 -7.34 17.68
N LYS A 319 -31.94 -6.77 18.39
CA LYS A 319 -32.12 -5.62 19.31
C LYS A 319 -32.89 -4.42 18.72
N TYR A 320 -32.65 -4.09 17.46
CA TYR A 320 -33.26 -2.93 16.78
C TYR A 320 -34.30 -3.33 15.73
N ILE A 321 -34.61 -4.62 15.60
CA ILE A 321 -35.65 -5.10 14.66
C ILE A 321 -37.02 -4.74 15.23
N GLY A 322 -37.89 -4.14 14.40
CA GLY A 322 -39.27 -3.79 14.79
C GLY A 322 -39.43 -2.49 15.59
N GLY A 323 -38.34 -1.76 15.87
CA GLY A 323 -38.35 -0.52 16.67
C GLY A 323 -38.91 0.74 15.98
N GLY A 324 -39.32 0.66 14.71
CA GLY A 324 -40.08 1.67 13.96
C GLY A 324 -39.42 3.04 13.69
N THR A 325 -38.36 3.40 14.42
CA THR A 325 -37.72 4.72 14.31
C THR A 325 -36.52 4.64 13.38
N GLN A 326 -36.57 5.39 12.27
CA GLN A 326 -35.43 5.56 11.37
C GLN A 326 -34.35 6.42 12.04
N ARG A 327 -33.17 5.83 12.28
CA ARG A 327 -32.04 6.50 12.95
C ARG A 327 -31.08 7.20 12.00
N PHE A 328 -30.97 6.70 10.78
CA PHE A 328 -30.06 7.22 9.76
C PHE A 328 -30.87 7.68 8.55
N PRO A 329 -30.60 8.87 7.98
CA PRO A 329 -31.35 9.38 6.83
C PRO A 329 -31.30 8.46 5.60
N ASP A 330 -30.19 7.74 5.41
CA ASP A 330 -29.90 6.90 4.25
C ASP A 330 -30.30 5.43 4.41
N ILE A 331 -30.81 5.01 5.59
CA ILE A 331 -31.10 3.59 5.85
C ILE A 331 -32.55 3.38 6.26
N ASN A 332 -33.26 2.55 5.49
CA ASN A 332 -34.58 2.06 5.87
C ASN A 332 -34.47 1.03 7.02
N PRO A 333 -35.31 1.11 8.08
CA PRO A 333 -35.31 0.13 9.18
C PRO A 333 -35.50 -1.34 8.77
N SER A 334 -36.08 -1.61 7.60
CA SER A 334 -36.24 -2.95 7.03
C SER A 334 -35.00 -3.46 6.29
N HIS A 335 -33.95 -2.66 6.15
CA HIS A 335 -32.70 -3.07 5.49
C HIS A 335 -32.02 -4.20 6.28
N TYR A 336 -31.49 -5.23 5.58
CA TYR A 336 -30.88 -6.40 6.22
C TYR A 336 -29.76 -6.05 7.21
N ALA A 337 -29.00 -4.98 6.91
CA ALA A 337 -27.90 -4.52 7.75
C ALA A 337 -28.31 -3.59 8.90
N TYR A 338 -29.57 -3.17 9.00
CA TYR A 338 -30.01 -2.09 9.90
C TYR A 338 -29.65 -2.36 11.36
N ASN A 339 -29.93 -3.58 11.86
CA ASN A 339 -29.62 -3.96 13.23
C ASN A 339 -28.12 -3.88 13.53
N ALA A 340 -27.29 -4.44 12.65
CA ALA A 340 -25.84 -4.43 12.80
C ALA A 340 -25.25 -3.02 12.78
N ILE A 341 -25.75 -2.17 11.88
CA ILE A 341 -25.32 -0.76 11.79
C ILE A 341 -25.67 -0.02 13.08
N CYS A 342 -26.92 -0.16 13.56
CA CYS A 342 -27.32 0.45 14.83
C CYS A 342 -26.46 -0.04 16.01
N LEU A 343 -26.17 -1.34 16.09
CA LEU A 343 -25.32 -1.90 17.14
C LEU A 343 -23.88 -1.37 17.08
N ALA A 344 -23.31 -1.28 15.88
CA ALA A 344 -21.94 -0.84 15.66
C ALA A 344 -21.79 0.65 15.98
N VAL A 345 -22.77 1.48 15.59
CA VAL A 345 -22.77 2.92 15.86
C VAL A 345 -23.06 3.22 17.32
N ASP A 346 -24.08 2.59 17.94
CA ASP A 346 -24.43 2.82 19.35
C ASP A 346 -23.29 2.40 20.30
N ARG A 347 -22.44 1.46 19.89
CA ARG A 347 -21.23 1.04 20.63
C ARG A 347 -19.99 1.86 20.30
N GLY A 348 -20.09 2.85 19.41
CA GLY A 348 -18.96 3.67 18.99
C GLY A 348 -17.90 2.90 18.19
N ILE A 349 -18.22 1.72 17.67
CA ILE A 349 -17.31 0.88 16.87
C ILE A 349 -17.22 1.39 15.44
N MET A 350 -18.36 1.82 14.87
CA MET A 350 -18.43 2.51 13.59
C MET A 350 -19.07 3.88 13.77
N LYS A 351 -18.81 4.82 12.85
CA LYS A 351 -19.29 6.21 12.95
C LYS A 351 -20.06 6.62 11.72
N ALA A 352 -21.23 7.22 11.90
CA ALA A 352 -21.95 7.91 10.83
C ALA A 352 -21.22 9.21 10.45
N ASN A 353 -21.52 9.73 9.27
CA ASN A 353 -21.05 11.03 8.81
C ASN A 353 -21.56 12.12 9.76
N THR A 354 -20.63 12.95 10.26
CA THR A 354 -20.95 14.00 11.23
C THR A 354 -21.66 15.20 10.63
N ILE A 355 -21.64 15.35 9.30
CA ILE A 355 -22.23 16.49 8.58
C ILE A 355 -23.71 16.25 8.29
N ASP A 356 -24.05 15.13 7.67
CA ASP A 356 -25.40 14.83 7.21
C ASP A 356 -26.10 13.71 8.01
N GLY A 357 -25.39 13.07 8.95
CA GLY A 357 -25.92 11.97 9.75
C GLY A 357 -26.08 10.64 9.01
N SER A 358 -25.69 10.57 7.73
CA SER A 358 -25.76 9.35 6.92
C SER A 358 -24.72 8.31 7.38
N PHE A 359 -25.02 7.03 7.20
CA PHE A 359 -24.05 5.98 7.50
C PHE A 359 -23.15 5.62 6.32
N GLY A 360 -23.63 5.77 5.09
CA GLY A 360 -22.91 5.40 3.87
C GLY A 360 -22.91 3.90 3.64
N LEU A 361 -24.08 3.28 3.54
CA LEU A 361 -24.22 1.80 3.51
C LEU A 361 -23.43 1.12 2.39
N SER A 362 -23.34 1.75 1.22
CA SER A 362 -22.64 1.24 0.04
C SER A 362 -21.19 1.68 -0.08
N ASP A 363 -20.71 2.57 0.80
CA ASP A 363 -19.35 3.07 0.69
C ASP A 363 -18.37 1.92 0.95
N PRO A 364 -17.26 1.85 0.20
CA PRO A 364 -16.25 0.84 0.42
C PRO A 364 -15.52 1.07 1.74
N VAL A 365 -14.99 -0.01 2.31
CA VAL A 365 -14.12 0.06 3.48
C VAL A 365 -12.66 0.02 3.03
N SER A 366 -11.88 1.03 3.39
CA SER A 366 -10.42 1.01 3.22
C SER A 366 -9.75 0.17 4.30
N GLY A 367 -8.56 -0.36 4.03
CA GLY A 367 -7.86 -1.17 5.04
C GLY A 367 -7.47 -0.36 6.27
N ALA A 368 -7.14 0.92 6.09
CA ALA A 368 -6.89 1.84 7.19
C ALA A 368 -8.14 2.06 8.06
N ASP A 369 -9.33 2.21 7.45
CA ASP A 369 -10.59 2.34 8.18
C ASP A 369 -10.96 1.03 8.88
N ALA A 370 -10.80 -0.13 8.22
CA ALA A 370 -11.03 -1.43 8.83
C ALA A 370 -10.19 -1.65 10.09
N LEU A 371 -8.90 -1.29 10.05
CA LEU A 371 -8.03 -1.37 11.22
C LEU A 371 -8.47 -0.43 12.34
N LEU A 372 -8.86 0.82 12.03
CA LEU A 372 -9.39 1.73 13.05
C LEU A 372 -10.65 1.17 13.70
N ILE A 373 -11.57 0.62 12.91
CA ILE A 373 -12.78 -0.03 13.42
C ILE A 373 -12.43 -1.24 14.29
N ILE A 374 -11.42 -2.03 13.93
CA ILE A 374 -10.92 -3.13 14.77
C ILE A 374 -10.39 -2.61 16.11
N ARG A 375 -9.69 -1.48 16.13
CA ARG A 375 -9.22 -0.86 17.39
C ARG A 375 -10.39 -0.37 18.24
N ASP A 376 -11.37 0.30 17.64
CA ASP A 376 -12.58 0.74 18.34
C ASP A 376 -13.37 -0.47 18.89
N PHE A 377 -13.45 -1.58 18.13
CA PHE A 377 -14.04 -2.85 18.58
C PHE A 377 -13.28 -3.45 19.77
N GLN A 378 -11.95 -3.56 19.69
CA GLN A 378 -11.13 -4.09 20.78
C GLN A 378 -11.22 -3.23 22.04
N ASN A 379 -11.28 -1.90 21.89
CA ASN A 379 -11.47 -0.97 22.99
C ASN A 379 -12.85 -1.14 23.62
N HIS A 380 -13.91 -1.26 22.81
CA HIS A 380 -15.28 -1.53 23.29
C HIS A 380 -15.34 -2.82 24.13
N LEU A 381 -14.70 -3.90 23.67
CA LEU A 381 -14.64 -5.15 24.43
C LEU A 381 -13.90 -5.02 25.76
N ARG A 382 -12.94 -4.11 25.89
CA ARG A 382 -12.19 -3.89 27.13
C ARG A 382 -12.94 -3.00 28.14
N MET A 383 -14.11 -2.45 27.79
CA MET A 383 -14.87 -1.48 28.62
C MET A 383 -16.11 -2.04 29.33
N THR A 384 -16.36 -3.34 29.30
CA THR A 384 -17.41 -3.95 30.13
C THR A 384 -16.81 -4.38 31.47
N PHE A 385 -17.04 -3.57 32.50
CA PHE A 385 -16.70 -3.83 33.92
C PHE A 385 -17.50 -4.97 34.53
#